data_AF-A0A087GR79-F1
#
_entry.id   AF-A0A087GR79-F1
#
_cell.length_a   1.000
_cell.length_b   1.000
_cell.length_c   1.000
_cell.angle_alpha   90.00
_cell.angle_beta   90.00
_cell.angle_gamma   90.00
#
_symmetry.space_group_name_H-M   'P 1'
#
loop_
_entity.id
_entity.type
_entity.pdbx_description
1 polymer ?
#
loop_
_entity_poly.entity_id
_entity_poly.type
_entity_poly.pdbx_seq_one_letter_code
_entity_poly.pdbx_strand_id
1 'polypeptide(L)'
;MNLRKISSFFLIYLFGFYSQTAKSQFCGCSPILCCSQYGYCGSSNGYCGTGCQSGPCRTNKEPPVVDMIVTQDFFDRIINKTGNGCAGKRFYTRDSFINAANTFSNFANSVTRREIATMFAHFTHETEDFCYIEEVNGSSLDYCDENNRQYPCAPGKKYYGRGPFLLSWNYNYGACGQSLGLDLLRNPELVGSNPTVAFRTAMWFWMNSVRLVLNQGFGATIKAINGMECNGGNPGAVNARIKYYRDYCGQFDVDPGVNMTC
;
A
#
# COMPACT_ATOMS: atom_id res chain seq x y z
N MET A 1 72.72 2.72 -67.48
CA MET A 1 71.99 4.00 -67.42
C MET A 1 70.51 3.72 -67.65
N ASN A 2 69.69 4.05 -66.64
CA ASN A 2 68.22 4.20 -66.60
C ASN A 2 67.27 3.02 -66.89
N LEU A 3 66.77 2.49 -65.77
CA LEU A 3 65.50 1.78 -65.57
C LEU A 3 64.28 2.73 -65.57
N ARG A 4 63.08 2.10 -65.73
CA ARG A 4 61.68 2.53 -65.46
C ARG A 4 60.87 2.68 -66.76
N LYS A 5 59.61 2.22 -66.91
CA LYS A 5 58.54 1.83 -65.97
C LYS A 5 57.34 1.36 -66.86
N ILE A 6 56.59 0.29 -66.58
CA ILE A 6 55.21 0.25 -66.00
C ILE A 6 54.47 -0.92 -66.68
N SER A 7 53.70 -1.72 -65.92
CA SER A 7 52.28 -2.08 -66.15
C SER A 7 51.95 -3.31 -65.28
N SER A 8 51.19 -3.16 -64.20
CA SER A 8 49.72 -3.34 -64.12
C SER A 8 49.38 -4.64 -63.41
N PHE A 9 49.02 -4.55 -62.12
CA PHE A 9 48.18 -5.54 -61.46
C PHE A 9 47.07 -4.79 -60.71
N PHE A 10 45.85 -4.93 -61.22
CA PHE A 10 44.61 -4.50 -60.60
C PHE A 10 44.35 -5.37 -59.36
N LEU A 11 44.16 -4.77 -58.20
CA LEU A 11 43.72 -5.45 -56.97
C LEU A 11 42.36 -4.87 -56.59
N ILE A 12 41.30 -5.66 -56.82
CA ILE A 12 39.92 -5.35 -56.43
C ILE A 12 39.77 -5.78 -54.96
N TYR A 13 39.66 -4.81 -54.05
CA TYR A 13 39.33 -5.05 -52.64
C TYR A 13 37.81 -5.18 -52.49
N LEU A 14 37.33 -6.41 -52.30
CA LEU A 14 35.96 -6.68 -51.85
C LEU A 14 35.87 -6.43 -50.33
N PHE A 15 35.27 -5.31 -49.93
CA PHE A 15 34.83 -5.10 -48.56
C PHE A 15 33.60 -5.99 -48.28
N GLY A 16 33.83 -7.13 -47.63
CA GLY A 16 32.75 -7.93 -47.05
C GLY A 16 32.17 -7.22 -45.83
N PHE A 17 30.92 -6.76 -45.94
CA PHE A 17 30.14 -6.37 -44.77
C PHE A 17 29.83 -7.63 -43.95
N TYR A 18 30.58 -7.86 -42.88
CA TYR A 18 30.19 -8.78 -41.82
C TYR A 18 28.95 -8.22 -41.13
N SER A 19 27.77 -8.65 -41.57
CA SER A 19 26.57 -8.53 -40.74
C SER A 19 26.65 -9.63 -39.69
N GLN A 20 27.06 -9.28 -38.47
CA GLN A 20 26.85 -10.18 -37.34
C GLN A 20 25.34 -10.25 -37.10
N THR A 21 24.74 -11.41 -37.39
CA THR A 21 23.41 -11.74 -36.87
C THR A 21 23.52 -11.76 -35.34
N ALA A 22 23.04 -10.69 -34.69
CA ALA A 22 22.92 -10.64 -33.24
C ALA A 22 21.98 -11.77 -32.83
N LYS A 23 22.52 -12.87 -32.29
CA LYS A 23 21.72 -13.94 -31.70
C LYS A 23 20.96 -13.33 -30.52
N SER A 24 19.62 -13.28 -30.60
CA SER A 24 18.78 -12.97 -29.44
C SER A 24 18.93 -14.13 -28.44
N GLN A 25 19.55 -13.91 -27.29
CA GLN A 25 19.71 -14.97 -26.28
C GLN A 25 18.52 -14.92 -25.32
N PHE A 26 17.54 -15.77 -25.60
CA PHE A 26 16.38 -16.06 -24.76
C PHE A 26 16.70 -16.00 -23.25
N CYS A 27 15.91 -15.22 -22.51
CA CYS A 27 16.16 -14.79 -21.14
C CYS A 27 16.62 -15.91 -20.19
N GLY A 28 17.87 -15.83 -19.73
CA GLY A 28 18.49 -16.70 -18.71
C GLY A 28 19.37 -15.88 -17.77
N CYS A 29 18.91 -14.67 -17.42
CA CYS A 29 19.72 -13.68 -16.72
C CYS A 29 19.95 -14.04 -15.24
N SER A 30 21.09 -13.60 -14.71
CA SER A 30 21.33 -13.56 -13.27
C SER A 30 20.18 -12.80 -12.57
N PRO A 31 19.75 -13.18 -11.34
CA PRO A 31 18.62 -12.55 -10.65
C PRO A 31 18.70 -11.03 -10.46
N ILE A 32 19.91 -10.46 -10.53
CA ILE A 32 20.15 -9.01 -10.39
C ILE A 32 20.15 -8.25 -11.73
N LEU A 33 19.97 -8.93 -12.86
CA LEU A 33 19.98 -8.34 -14.20
C LEU A 33 18.61 -8.48 -14.86
N CYS A 34 18.23 -7.44 -15.60
CA CYS A 34 16.99 -7.41 -16.37
C CYS A 34 17.17 -8.10 -17.71
N CYS A 35 16.13 -8.79 -18.18
CA CYS A 35 16.03 -9.23 -19.55
C CYS A 35 15.29 -8.20 -20.39
N SER A 36 15.98 -7.60 -21.37
CA SER A 36 15.41 -6.62 -22.28
C SER A 36 14.32 -7.22 -23.17
N GLN A 37 13.54 -6.36 -23.82
CA GLN A 37 12.54 -6.76 -24.83
C GLN A 37 13.13 -7.56 -26.00
N TYR A 38 14.45 -7.50 -26.20
CA TYR A 38 15.17 -8.20 -27.26
C TYR A 38 15.85 -9.48 -26.77
N GLY A 39 15.65 -9.88 -25.52
CA GLY A 39 16.30 -11.06 -24.94
C GLY A 39 17.79 -10.83 -24.68
N TYR A 40 18.14 -9.76 -23.99
CA TYR A 40 19.51 -9.54 -23.52
C TYR A 40 19.52 -9.19 -22.03
N CYS A 41 20.59 -9.57 -21.33
CA CYS A 41 20.74 -9.31 -19.90
C CYS A 41 21.52 -8.02 -19.64
N GLY A 42 21.04 -7.17 -18.74
CA GLY A 42 21.75 -5.97 -18.32
C GLY A 42 21.00 -5.19 -17.24
N SER A 43 21.66 -4.16 -16.69
CA SER A 43 21.13 -3.35 -15.59
C SER A 43 20.77 -1.92 -16.00
N SER A 44 21.08 -1.52 -17.24
CA SER A 44 20.77 -0.17 -17.73
C SER A 44 19.31 -0.06 -18.19
N ASN A 45 18.85 1.17 -18.47
CA ASN A 45 17.48 1.42 -18.88
C ASN A 45 17.09 0.71 -20.20
N GLY A 46 18.05 0.44 -21.09
CA GLY A 46 17.80 -0.33 -22.32
C GLY A 46 17.43 -1.80 -22.07
N TYR A 47 17.74 -2.32 -20.88
CA TYR A 47 17.44 -3.69 -20.48
C TYR A 47 16.29 -3.76 -19.49
N CYS A 48 16.31 -2.86 -18.51
CA CYS A 48 15.32 -2.84 -17.44
C CYS A 48 14.08 -2.03 -17.78
N GLY A 49 14.10 -1.14 -18.78
CA GLY A 49 13.00 -0.23 -19.07
C GLY A 49 11.84 -0.89 -19.85
N THR A 50 11.26 -0.12 -20.78
CA THR A 50 10.10 -0.57 -21.58
C THR A 50 10.37 -1.90 -22.28
N GLY A 51 9.41 -2.82 -22.14
CA GLY A 51 9.44 -4.15 -22.76
C GLY A 51 10.37 -5.15 -22.07
N CYS A 52 10.96 -4.80 -20.92
CA CYS A 52 11.68 -5.76 -20.10
C CYS A 52 10.82 -7.00 -19.79
N GLN A 53 11.36 -8.18 -20.08
CA GLN A 53 10.65 -9.46 -20.06
C GLN A 53 10.75 -10.16 -18.69
N SER A 54 11.86 -9.97 -17.96
CA SER A 54 12.10 -10.60 -16.64
C SER A 54 13.25 -9.92 -15.87
N GLY A 55 13.43 -10.24 -14.58
CA GLY A 55 14.40 -9.57 -13.71
C GLY A 55 13.84 -8.29 -13.06
N PRO A 56 14.68 -7.38 -12.52
CA PRO A 56 14.23 -6.14 -11.88
C PRO A 56 13.78 -5.07 -12.90
N CYS A 57 12.82 -5.42 -13.74
CA CYS A 57 12.24 -4.56 -14.77
C CYS A 57 11.67 -3.27 -14.15
N ARG A 58 12.22 -2.14 -14.59
CA ARG A 58 11.67 -0.81 -14.41
C ARG A 58 10.49 -0.67 -15.36
N THR A 59 9.29 -0.89 -14.84
CA THR A 59 8.11 -0.40 -15.56
C THR A 59 8.25 1.12 -15.68
N ASN A 60 8.16 1.68 -16.88
CA ASN A 60 7.96 3.12 -17.10
C ASN A 60 6.63 3.64 -16.52
N LYS A 61 6.01 2.88 -15.61
CA LYS A 61 4.89 3.31 -14.81
C LYS A 61 5.49 4.14 -13.69
N GLU A 62 5.17 5.43 -13.67
CA GLU A 62 5.44 6.25 -12.48
C GLU A 62 4.94 5.49 -11.24
N PRO A 63 5.70 5.51 -10.13
CA PRO A 63 5.25 4.86 -8.91
C PRO A 63 3.86 5.41 -8.54
N PRO A 64 2.96 4.57 -8.00
CA PRO A 64 1.67 5.03 -7.53
C PRO A 64 1.82 6.24 -6.60
N VAL A 65 0.89 7.19 -6.66
CA VAL A 65 0.95 8.44 -5.89
C VAL A 65 1.09 8.17 -4.39
N VAL A 66 0.47 7.09 -3.89
CA VAL A 66 0.58 6.67 -2.50
C VAL A 66 2.01 6.37 -2.05
N ASP A 67 2.83 5.76 -2.92
CA ASP A 67 4.24 5.45 -2.63
C ASP A 67 5.07 6.70 -2.41
N MET A 68 4.75 7.78 -3.15
CA MET A 68 5.43 9.07 -3.06
C MET A 68 4.99 9.89 -1.85
N ILE A 69 3.73 9.77 -1.42
CA ILE A 69 3.19 10.52 -0.28
C ILE A 69 3.58 9.85 1.04
N VAL A 70 3.35 8.54 1.16
CA VAL A 70 3.68 7.79 2.38
C VAL A 70 5.13 7.35 2.27
N THR A 71 6.05 8.22 2.69
CA THR A 71 7.48 7.91 2.73
C THR A 71 7.83 7.06 3.95
N GLN A 72 9.02 6.43 3.94
CA GLN A 72 9.53 5.72 5.13
C GLN A 72 9.61 6.66 6.32
N ASP A 73 10.16 7.86 6.13
CA ASP A 73 10.29 8.87 7.19
C ASP A 73 8.94 9.28 7.78
N PHE A 74 7.89 9.43 6.97
CA PHE A 74 6.55 9.74 7.49
C PHE A 74 6.02 8.60 8.36
N PHE A 75 6.12 7.36 7.86
CA PHE A 75 5.68 6.19 8.62
C PHE A 75 6.47 6.01 9.92
N ASP A 76 7.79 6.20 9.85
CA ASP A 76 8.70 6.08 10.98
C ASP A 76 8.42 7.12 12.07
N ARG A 77 8.02 8.35 11.69
CA ARG A 77 7.59 9.39 12.66
C ARG A 77 6.35 9.01 13.45
N ILE A 78 5.54 8.07 12.99
CA ILE A 78 4.38 7.55 13.72
C ILE A 78 4.81 6.36 14.58
N ILE A 79 5.33 5.30 13.94
CA ILE A 79 5.66 4.04 14.62
C ILE A 79 6.71 4.24 15.73
N ASN A 80 7.62 5.21 15.61
CA ASN A 80 8.64 5.48 16.62
C ASN A 80 8.12 6.24 17.85
N LYS A 81 6.89 6.77 17.82
CA LYS A 81 6.22 7.31 19.02
C LYS A 81 5.85 6.19 19.99
N THR A 82 5.65 4.97 19.49
CA THR A 82 5.28 3.81 20.32
C THR A 82 6.45 3.28 21.15
N GLY A 83 6.12 2.93 22.39
CA GLY A 83 7.04 2.27 23.31
C GLY A 83 7.54 0.93 22.78
N ASN A 84 8.73 0.51 23.19
CA ASN A 84 9.35 -0.73 22.70
C ASN A 84 8.58 -2.02 23.04
N GLY A 85 7.65 -1.96 24.00
CA GLY A 85 6.77 -3.07 24.38
C GLY A 85 5.55 -3.26 23.46
N CYS A 86 5.29 -2.31 22.56
CA CYS A 86 4.14 -2.39 21.66
C CYS A 86 4.27 -3.50 20.62
N ALA A 87 3.30 -4.41 20.59
CA ALA A 87 3.30 -5.52 19.64
C ALA A 87 3.25 -5.03 18.17
N GLY A 88 2.49 -3.97 17.91
CA GLY A 88 2.31 -3.41 16.58
C GLY A 88 3.59 -2.85 15.96
N LYS A 89 4.60 -2.49 16.76
CA LYS A 89 5.91 -1.99 16.29
C LYS A 89 6.67 -2.99 15.41
N ARG A 90 6.45 -4.29 15.60
CA ARG A 90 7.04 -5.37 14.77
C ARG A 90 6.08 -5.91 13.71
N PHE A 91 4.86 -5.40 13.67
CA PHE A 91 3.79 -5.87 12.80
C PHE A 91 3.53 -4.90 11.66
N TYR A 92 3.24 -3.64 11.98
CA TYR A 92 2.93 -2.61 11.00
C TYR A 92 4.19 -2.07 10.34
N THR A 93 4.26 -2.17 9.02
CA THR A 93 5.35 -1.61 8.22
C THR A 93 4.79 -0.75 7.10
N ARG A 94 5.57 0.23 6.65
CA ARG A 94 5.25 1.00 5.44
C ARG A 94 4.96 0.07 4.26
N ASP A 95 5.81 -0.93 4.04
CA ASP A 95 5.65 -1.85 2.90
C ASP A 95 4.34 -2.63 2.96
N SER A 96 3.91 -3.06 4.15
CA SER A 96 2.60 -3.71 4.30
C SER A 96 1.43 -2.78 3.96
N PHE A 97 1.52 -1.49 4.33
CA PHE A 97 0.55 -0.48 3.92
C PHE A 97 0.56 -0.25 2.41
N ILE A 98 1.74 -0.02 1.80
CA ILE A 98 1.88 0.21 0.36
C ILE A 98 1.38 -1.00 -0.44
N ASN A 99 1.76 -2.22 -0.04
CA ASN A 99 1.30 -3.44 -0.68
C ASN A 99 -0.23 -3.58 -0.62
N ALA A 100 -0.85 -3.21 0.51
CA ALA A 100 -2.30 -3.20 0.63
C ALA A 100 -2.94 -2.11 -0.24
N ALA A 101 -2.47 -0.87 -0.14
CA ALA A 101 -2.98 0.29 -0.88
C ALA A 101 -2.92 0.07 -2.39
N ASN A 102 -1.86 -0.55 -2.90
CA ASN A 102 -1.70 -0.86 -4.32
C ASN A 102 -2.69 -1.90 -4.86
N THR A 103 -3.41 -2.63 -4.00
CA THR A 103 -4.55 -3.46 -4.43
C THR A 103 -5.83 -2.65 -4.70
N PHE A 104 -5.85 -1.37 -4.31
CA PHE A 104 -6.93 -0.41 -4.55
C PHE A 104 -6.46 0.66 -5.52
N SER A 105 -6.36 0.32 -6.81
CA SER A 105 -5.75 1.18 -7.85
C SER A 105 -6.32 2.61 -7.89
N ASN A 106 -7.62 2.78 -7.73
CA ASN A 106 -8.26 4.10 -7.67
C ASN A 106 -7.76 4.92 -6.48
N PHE A 107 -7.48 4.31 -5.33
CA PHE A 107 -6.84 4.99 -4.21
C PHE A 107 -5.36 5.26 -4.51
N ALA A 108 -4.60 4.21 -4.82
CA ALA A 108 -3.15 4.30 -5.00
C ALA A 108 -2.71 5.39 -6.00
N ASN A 109 -3.50 5.59 -7.07
CA ASN A 109 -3.18 6.55 -8.13
C ASN A 109 -3.78 7.95 -7.95
N SER A 110 -4.74 8.15 -7.04
CA SER A 110 -5.44 9.45 -6.89
C SER A 110 -5.44 10.02 -5.47
N VAL A 111 -4.90 9.27 -4.51
CA VAL A 111 -4.89 9.71 -3.11
C VAL A 111 -4.14 11.02 -2.96
N THR A 112 -4.70 11.92 -2.16
CA THR A 112 -4.08 13.22 -1.85
C THR A 112 -3.34 13.17 -0.52
N ARG A 113 -2.42 14.11 -0.30
CA ARG A 113 -1.74 14.27 0.99
C ARG A 113 -2.72 14.48 2.15
N ARG A 114 -3.79 15.24 1.92
CA ARG A 114 -4.86 15.47 2.90
C ARG A 114 -5.65 14.19 3.21
N GLU A 115 -5.91 13.37 2.20
CA GLU A 115 -6.57 12.06 2.39
C GLU A 115 -5.68 11.11 3.20
N ILE A 116 -4.37 11.04 2.93
CA ILE A 116 -3.42 10.28 3.75
C ILE A 116 -3.36 10.81 5.18
N ALA A 117 -3.30 12.13 5.38
CA ALA A 117 -3.33 12.73 6.72
C ALA A 117 -4.59 12.32 7.49
N THR A 118 -5.76 12.34 6.83
CA THR A 118 -7.05 11.94 7.41
C THR A 118 -7.00 10.46 7.81
N MET A 119 -6.60 9.59 6.89
CA MET A 119 -6.54 8.14 7.12
C MET A 119 -5.60 7.77 8.28
N PHE A 120 -4.37 8.27 8.24
CA PHE A 120 -3.39 7.97 9.28
C PHE A 120 -3.76 8.58 10.63
N ALA A 121 -4.44 9.72 10.68
CA ALA A 121 -4.93 10.29 11.94
C ALA A 121 -5.91 9.35 12.64
N HIS A 122 -6.78 8.69 11.87
CA HIS A 122 -7.67 7.68 12.43
C HIS A 122 -6.91 6.40 12.80
N PHE A 123 -6.02 5.89 11.95
CA PHE A 123 -5.19 4.73 12.30
C PHE A 123 -4.45 4.93 13.62
N THR A 124 -3.81 6.08 13.77
CA THR A 124 -3.09 6.45 14.99
C THR A 124 -4.00 6.48 16.21
N HIS A 125 -5.22 7.01 16.07
CA HIS A 125 -6.16 7.01 17.18
C HIS A 125 -6.64 5.61 17.56
N GLU A 126 -7.05 4.78 16.58
CA GLU A 126 -7.58 3.44 16.84
C GLU A 126 -6.53 2.50 17.46
N THR A 127 -5.27 2.66 17.06
CA THR A 127 -4.20 1.72 17.40
C THR A 127 -3.21 2.25 18.43
N GLU A 128 -3.38 3.48 18.90
CA GLU A 128 -2.40 4.20 19.73
C GLU A 128 -1.01 4.25 19.06
N ASP A 129 -0.91 5.06 18.00
CA ASP A 129 0.31 5.21 17.17
C ASP A 129 0.82 3.89 16.56
N PHE A 130 -0.07 2.94 16.23
CA PHE A 130 0.24 1.56 15.82
C PHE A 130 0.81 0.66 16.93
N CYS A 131 0.47 0.92 18.20
CA CYS A 131 0.84 0.03 19.30
C CYS A 131 0.05 -1.28 19.30
N TYR A 132 -1.28 -1.19 19.10
CA TYR A 132 -2.21 -2.31 19.19
C TYR A 132 -2.56 -2.88 17.82
N ILE A 133 -2.54 -4.22 17.74
CA ILE A 133 -2.99 -4.99 16.57
C ILE A 133 -4.44 -5.44 16.74
N GLU A 134 -4.79 -5.75 17.98
CA GLU A 134 -6.10 -6.24 18.39
C GLU A 134 -6.66 -5.32 19.48
N GLU A 135 -7.98 -5.24 19.56
CA GLU A 135 -8.71 -4.55 20.62
C GLU A 135 -8.25 -5.04 22.00
N VAL A 136 -8.03 -4.10 22.92
CA VAL A 136 -7.65 -4.43 24.31
C VAL A 136 -8.78 -5.25 24.96
N ASN A 137 -8.44 -6.42 25.47
CA ASN A 137 -9.40 -7.42 26.00
C ASN A 137 -10.41 -7.95 24.96
N GLY A 138 -10.19 -7.73 23.66
CA GLY A 138 -11.09 -8.18 22.60
C GLY A 138 -11.33 -9.69 22.61
N SER A 139 -10.33 -10.49 23.02
CA SER A 139 -10.47 -11.94 23.13
C SER A 139 -11.54 -12.40 24.14
N SER A 140 -11.95 -11.52 25.06
CA SER A 140 -13.06 -11.75 26.00
C SER A 140 -14.44 -11.42 25.40
N LEU A 141 -14.49 -10.75 24.24
CA LEU A 141 -15.70 -10.28 23.57
C LEU A 141 -15.91 -11.04 22.25
N ASP A 142 -17.13 -11.46 21.97
CA ASP A 142 -17.43 -12.32 20.82
C ASP A 142 -17.67 -11.53 19.51
N TYR A 143 -18.36 -10.40 19.62
CA TYR A 143 -18.77 -9.57 18.46
C TYR A 143 -19.48 -10.39 17.37
N CYS A 144 -20.27 -11.36 17.77
CA CYS A 144 -21.11 -12.15 16.88
C CYS A 144 -22.56 -11.64 16.96
N ASP A 145 -23.11 -11.17 15.85
CA ASP A 145 -24.55 -11.06 15.67
C ASP A 145 -25.10 -12.38 15.11
N GLU A 146 -25.63 -13.22 16.00
CA GLU A 146 -26.22 -14.53 15.70
C GLU A 146 -27.46 -14.43 14.77
N ASN A 147 -28.07 -13.24 14.66
CA ASN A 147 -29.21 -13.03 13.79
C ASN A 147 -28.79 -12.74 12.34
N ASN A 148 -27.51 -12.46 12.08
CA ASN A 148 -27.02 -12.15 10.75
C ASN A 148 -26.93 -13.42 9.88
N ARG A 149 -27.94 -13.64 9.03
CA ARG A 149 -28.01 -14.80 8.15
C ARG A 149 -27.09 -14.74 6.93
N GLN A 150 -26.68 -13.53 6.53
CA GLN A 150 -25.79 -13.34 5.38
C GLN A 150 -24.35 -13.73 5.72
N TYR A 151 -23.92 -13.40 6.93
CA TYR A 151 -22.57 -13.64 7.44
C TYR A 151 -22.64 -14.33 8.81
N PRO A 152 -23.04 -15.62 8.83
CA PRO A 152 -23.20 -16.36 10.08
C PRO A 152 -21.86 -16.51 10.81
N CYS A 153 -21.91 -16.51 12.13
CA CYS A 153 -20.73 -16.69 12.95
C CYS A 153 -20.16 -18.11 12.79
N ALA A 154 -18.86 -18.19 12.53
CA ALA A 154 -18.16 -19.47 12.42
C ALA A 154 -17.92 -20.05 13.81
N PRO A 155 -18.16 -21.36 14.03
CA PRO A 155 -17.94 -21.99 15.33
C PRO A 155 -16.54 -21.74 15.89
N GLY A 156 -16.46 -21.27 17.14
CA GLY A 156 -15.21 -21.01 17.85
C GLY A 156 -14.43 -19.77 17.38
N LYS A 157 -15.02 -18.93 16.51
CA LYS A 157 -14.41 -17.70 16.02
C LYS A 157 -15.03 -16.48 16.69
N LYS A 158 -14.20 -15.44 16.88
CA LYS A 158 -14.58 -14.16 17.49
C LYS A 158 -14.18 -13.00 16.60
N TYR A 159 -15.04 -12.00 16.53
CA TYR A 159 -14.94 -10.88 15.59
C TYR A 159 -14.65 -9.56 16.29
N TYR A 160 -13.90 -9.58 17.39
CA TYR A 160 -13.39 -8.38 18.04
C TYR A 160 -12.42 -7.61 17.16
N GLY A 161 -12.17 -6.35 17.52
CA GLY A 161 -11.44 -5.40 16.69
C GLY A 161 -10.03 -5.86 16.34
N ARG A 162 -9.69 -5.86 15.05
CA ARG A 162 -8.31 -6.10 14.56
C ARG A 162 -7.90 -5.15 13.44
N GLY A 163 -6.61 -4.85 13.39
CA GLY A 163 -6.01 -4.03 12.34
C GLY A 163 -6.20 -2.52 12.55
N PRO A 164 -5.76 -1.69 11.59
CA PRO A 164 -5.70 -0.23 11.74
C PRO A 164 -7.03 0.50 11.99
N PHE A 165 -8.16 -0.14 11.64
CA PHE A 165 -9.51 0.37 11.90
C PHE A 165 -10.29 -0.49 12.91
N LEU A 166 -9.61 -1.41 13.61
CA LEU A 166 -10.25 -2.36 14.52
C LEU A 166 -11.52 -2.98 13.92
N LEU A 167 -11.38 -3.66 12.77
CA LEU A 167 -12.51 -4.31 12.09
C LEU A 167 -13.21 -5.22 13.10
N SER A 168 -14.49 -4.97 13.37
CA SER A 168 -15.29 -5.70 14.36
C SER A 168 -16.59 -6.18 13.75
N TRP A 169 -17.17 -7.22 14.34
CA TRP A 169 -18.44 -7.88 13.96
C TRP A 169 -18.38 -8.83 12.76
N ASN A 170 -19.04 -9.98 12.90
CA ASN A 170 -19.16 -11.02 11.88
C ASN A 170 -19.56 -10.48 10.50
N TYR A 171 -20.53 -9.57 10.45
CA TYR A 171 -21.01 -9.00 9.18
C TYR A 171 -19.95 -8.14 8.46
N ASN A 172 -19.09 -7.44 9.20
CA ASN A 172 -18.00 -6.68 8.61
C ASN A 172 -16.86 -7.60 8.16
N TYR A 173 -16.51 -8.61 8.97
CA TYR A 173 -15.55 -9.64 8.57
C TYR A 173 -15.99 -10.39 7.31
N GLY A 174 -17.28 -10.74 7.22
CA GLY A 174 -17.86 -11.40 6.05
C GLY A 174 -17.86 -10.53 4.80
N ALA A 175 -18.37 -9.30 4.89
CA ALA A 175 -18.39 -8.37 3.76
C ALA A 175 -16.97 -8.01 3.28
N CYS A 176 -16.06 -7.72 4.21
CA CYS A 176 -14.67 -7.43 3.91
C CYS A 176 -13.95 -8.64 3.29
N GLY A 177 -14.12 -9.82 3.87
CA GLY A 177 -13.51 -11.05 3.36
C GLY A 177 -13.97 -11.37 1.95
N GLN A 178 -15.27 -11.30 1.71
CA GLN A 178 -15.85 -11.48 0.38
C GLN A 178 -15.28 -10.49 -0.64
N SER A 179 -15.18 -9.20 -0.30
CA SER A 179 -14.62 -8.18 -1.21
C SER A 179 -13.13 -8.38 -1.49
N LEU A 180 -12.37 -8.94 -0.55
CA LEU A 180 -10.92 -9.13 -0.66
C LEU A 180 -10.53 -10.51 -1.22
N GLY A 181 -11.49 -11.42 -1.38
CA GLY A 181 -11.23 -12.81 -1.73
C GLY A 181 -10.55 -13.60 -0.59
N LEU A 182 -10.88 -13.29 0.66
CA LEU A 182 -10.33 -13.91 1.86
C LEU A 182 -11.47 -14.49 2.72
N ASP A 183 -11.34 -15.73 3.22
CA ASP A 183 -12.32 -16.31 4.15
C ASP A 183 -12.10 -15.77 5.58
N LEU A 184 -12.42 -14.49 5.78
CA LEU A 184 -12.26 -13.80 7.07
C LEU A 184 -13.36 -14.18 8.10
N LEU A 185 -14.46 -14.80 7.67
CA LEU A 185 -15.46 -15.32 8.61
C LEU A 185 -14.94 -16.54 9.36
N ARG A 186 -14.27 -17.46 8.66
CA ARG A 186 -13.66 -18.65 9.27
C ARG A 186 -12.23 -18.42 9.74
N ASN A 187 -11.56 -17.36 9.28
CA ASN A 187 -10.18 -17.05 9.66
C ASN A 187 -10.01 -15.56 10.05
N PRO A 188 -10.79 -15.03 11.02
CA PRO A 188 -10.69 -13.62 11.43
C PRO A 188 -9.30 -13.24 11.99
N GLU A 189 -8.57 -14.21 12.54
CA GLU A 189 -7.20 -14.05 13.04
C GLU A 189 -6.18 -13.66 11.94
N LEU A 190 -6.51 -13.84 10.66
CA LEU A 190 -5.65 -13.37 9.56
C LEU A 190 -5.43 -11.86 9.61
N VAL A 191 -6.42 -11.10 10.08
CA VAL A 191 -6.32 -9.65 10.24
C VAL A 191 -5.32 -9.27 11.32
N GLY A 192 -5.16 -10.10 12.36
CA GLY A 192 -4.21 -9.87 13.46
C GLY A 192 -2.83 -10.50 13.25
N SER A 193 -2.66 -11.37 12.26
CA SER A 193 -1.42 -12.12 12.03
C SER A 193 -0.71 -11.81 10.71
N ASN A 194 -1.37 -11.15 9.76
CA ASN A 194 -0.76 -10.72 8.51
C ASN A 194 -0.93 -9.19 8.32
N PRO A 195 0.17 -8.40 8.33
CA PRO A 195 0.07 -6.94 8.32
C PRO A 195 -0.47 -6.38 7.00
N THR A 196 -0.19 -7.04 5.87
CA THR A 196 -0.79 -6.65 4.58
C THR A 196 -2.30 -6.93 4.58
N VAL A 197 -2.76 -8.04 5.16
CA VAL A 197 -4.20 -8.29 5.33
C VAL A 197 -4.83 -7.25 6.24
N ALA A 198 -4.18 -6.90 7.36
CA ALA A 198 -4.63 -5.85 8.28
C ALA A 198 -4.83 -4.51 7.56
N PHE A 199 -3.87 -4.08 6.73
CA PHE A 199 -4.05 -2.88 5.94
C PHE A 199 -5.08 -3.05 4.82
N ARG A 200 -5.23 -4.23 4.20
CA ARG A 200 -6.27 -4.46 3.18
C ARG A 200 -7.68 -4.35 3.77
N THR A 201 -7.91 -4.81 5.01
CA THR A 201 -9.21 -4.61 5.67
C THR A 201 -9.46 -3.14 6.00
N ALA A 202 -8.44 -2.41 6.45
CA ALA A 202 -8.55 -0.98 6.68
C ALA A 202 -8.81 -0.19 5.39
N MET A 203 -8.15 -0.55 4.30
CA MET A 203 -8.39 0.02 2.97
C MET A 203 -9.81 -0.28 2.47
N TRP A 204 -10.30 -1.51 2.67
CA TRP A 204 -11.68 -1.86 2.35
C TRP A 204 -12.67 -0.96 3.12
N PHE A 205 -12.50 -0.81 4.43
CA PHE A 205 -13.37 0.04 5.24
C PHE A 205 -13.30 1.51 4.80
N TRP A 206 -12.08 2.02 4.56
CA TRP A 206 -11.88 3.38 4.07
C TRP A 206 -12.64 3.65 2.78
N MET A 207 -12.48 2.77 1.78
CA MET A 207 -13.06 2.95 0.46
C MET A 207 -14.59 2.85 0.47
N ASN A 208 -15.17 2.04 1.37
CA ASN A 208 -16.61 1.80 1.42
C ASN A 208 -17.37 2.71 2.39
N SER A 209 -16.71 3.29 3.39
CA SER A 209 -17.38 4.04 4.46
C SER A 209 -16.88 5.48 4.61
N VAL A 210 -15.55 5.68 4.56
CA VAL A 210 -14.95 6.96 4.96
C VAL A 210 -14.67 7.87 3.77
N ARG A 211 -14.13 7.32 2.68
CA ARG A 211 -13.76 8.09 1.48
C ARG A 211 -14.96 8.83 0.87
N LEU A 212 -16.15 8.24 1.00
CA LEU A 212 -17.42 8.77 0.50
C LEU A 212 -17.83 10.10 1.15
N VAL A 213 -17.31 10.41 2.34
CA VAL A 213 -17.67 11.63 3.10
C VAL A 213 -16.50 12.60 3.25
N LEU A 214 -15.35 12.35 2.62
CA LEU A 214 -14.16 13.23 2.75
C LEU A 214 -14.44 14.68 2.34
N ASN A 215 -15.31 14.89 1.34
CA ASN A 215 -15.68 16.22 0.87
C ASN A 215 -16.51 17.02 1.88
N GLN A 216 -17.02 16.38 2.94
CA GLN A 216 -17.78 17.03 4.01
C GLN A 216 -16.88 17.55 5.15
N GLY A 217 -15.62 17.11 5.20
CA GLY A 217 -14.62 17.51 6.20
C GLY A 217 -14.28 16.40 7.20
N PHE A 218 -13.26 16.64 8.02
CA PHE A 218 -12.71 15.65 8.96
C PHE A 218 -13.73 15.19 10.02
N GLY A 219 -14.64 16.07 10.46
CA GLY A 219 -15.71 15.69 11.39
C GLY A 219 -16.65 14.62 10.82
N ALA A 220 -16.91 14.66 9.51
CA ALA A 220 -17.73 13.65 8.85
C ALA A 220 -17.03 12.29 8.79
N THR A 221 -15.70 12.25 8.68
CA THR A 221 -14.93 11.00 8.71
C THR A 221 -14.92 10.38 10.10
N ILE A 222 -14.81 11.19 11.17
CA ILE A 222 -15.01 10.72 12.54
C ILE A 222 -16.39 10.06 12.68
N LYS A 223 -17.44 10.74 12.22
CA LYS A 223 -18.81 10.20 12.28
C LYS A 223 -18.99 8.89 11.50
N ALA A 224 -18.34 8.76 10.35
CA ALA A 224 -18.38 7.55 9.53
C ALA A 224 -17.65 6.35 10.19
N ILE A 225 -16.63 6.62 11.01
CA ILE A 225 -15.89 5.59 11.75
C ILE A 225 -16.62 5.23 13.04
N ASN A 226 -16.95 6.22 13.86
CA ASN A 226 -17.60 6.03 15.15
C ASN A 226 -18.50 7.22 15.48
N GLY A 227 -19.73 7.18 14.97
CA GLY A 227 -20.73 8.22 15.20
C GLY A 227 -21.11 8.43 16.68
N MET A 228 -20.80 7.49 17.57
CA MET A 228 -21.06 7.63 19.01
C MET A 228 -20.11 8.63 19.69
N GLU A 229 -18.98 8.99 19.07
CA GLU A 229 -18.08 10.02 19.59
C GLU A 229 -18.61 11.44 19.37
N CYS A 230 -19.47 11.61 18.36
CA CYS A 230 -20.01 12.89 17.94
C CYS A 230 -21.14 13.41 18.84
N ASN A 231 -21.55 14.67 18.64
CA ASN A 231 -22.61 15.37 19.38
C ASN A 231 -22.39 15.36 20.90
N GLY A 232 -21.12 15.42 21.32
CA GLY A 232 -20.73 15.40 22.73
C GLY A 232 -20.62 14.01 23.35
N GLY A 233 -20.73 12.92 22.58
CA GLY A 233 -20.62 11.55 23.10
C GLY A 233 -19.22 11.20 23.62
N ASN A 234 -18.16 11.61 22.90
CA ASN A 234 -16.78 11.53 23.39
C ASN A 234 -15.91 12.67 22.85
N PRO A 235 -15.99 13.89 23.44
CA PRO A 235 -15.19 15.03 23.00
C PRO A 235 -13.68 14.80 23.09
N GLY A 236 -13.23 13.94 24.02
CA GLY A 236 -11.83 13.59 24.17
C GLY A 236 -11.28 12.85 22.96
N ALA A 237 -12.02 11.83 22.48
CA ALA A 237 -11.65 11.07 21.30
C ALA A 237 -11.67 11.93 20.02
N VAL A 238 -12.72 12.73 19.83
CA VAL A 238 -12.83 13.69 18.71
C VAL A 238 -11.61 14.62 18.67
N ASN A 239 -11.29 15.24 19.81
CA ASN A 239 -10.15 16.17 19.89
C ASN A 239 -8.80 15.47 19.67
N ALA A 240 -8.63 14.23 20.12
CA ALA A 240 -7.43 13.44 19.86
C ALA A 240 -7.24 13.17 18.35
N ARG A 241 -8.29 12.74 17.65
CA ARG A 241 -8.27 12.53 16.19
C ARG A 241 -7.92 13.82 15.44
N ILE A 242 -8.53 14.95 15.82
CA ILE A 242 -8.25 16.27 15.21
C ILE A 242 -6.79 16.67 15.43
N LYS A 243 -6.22 16.39 16.61
CA LYS A 243 -4.81 16.69 16.91
C LYS A 243 -3.87 15.92 15.98
N TYR A 244 -4.09 14.61 15.80
CA TYR A 244 -3.28 13.81 14.87
C TYR A 244 -3.45 14.28 13.42
N TYR A 245 -4.67 14.60 13.01
CA TYR A 245 -4.94 15.10 11.66
C TYR A 245 -4.20 16.41 11.37
N ARG A 246 -4.23 17.37 12.31
CA ARG A 246 -3.49 18.63 12.17
C ARG A 246 -1.97 18.41 12.12
N ASP A 247 -1.43 17.53 12.97
CA ASP A 247 -0.01 17.14 12.93
C ASP A 247 0.36 16.61 11.54
N TYR A 248 -0.39 15.65 11.01
CA TYR A 248 -0.08 15.03 9.71
C TYR A 248 -0.31 15.97 8.52
N CYS A 249 -1.33 16.83 8.57
CA CYS A 249 -1.48 17.91 7.59
C CYS A 249 -0.26 18.85 7.58
N GLY A 250 0.26 19.21 8.77
CA GLY A 250 1.48 20.02 8.90
C GLY A 250 2.71 19.32 8.32
N GLN A 251 2.88 18.02 8.58
CA GLN A 251 3.98 17.23 8.01
C GLN A 251 3.94 17.12 6.48
N PHE A 252 2.75 17.22 5.89
CA PHE A 252 2.56 17.17 4.45
C PHE A 252 2.43 18.54 3.77
N ASP A 253 2.56 19.63 4.55
CA ASP A 253 2.37 21.00 4.08
C ASP A 253 1.05 21.18 3.30
N VAL A 254 -0.05 20.71 3.91
CA VAL A 254 -1.40 20.87 3.37
C VAL A 254 -2.32 21.53 4.38
N ASP A 255 -3.16 22.45 3.91
CA ASP A 255 -4.24 23.00 4.72
C ASP A 255 -5.18 21.86 5.17
N PRO A 256 -5.51 21.75 6.48
CA PRO A 256 -6.45 20.74 6.95
C PRO A 256 -7.91 21.01 6.56
N GLY A 257 -8.24 22.23 6.13
CA GLY A 257 -9.58 22.62 5.75
C GLY A 257 -10.51 22.89 6.94
N VAL A 258 -11.82 22.90 6.65
CA VAL A 258 -12.89 23.23 7.61
C VAL A 258 -13.67 21.99 8.07
N ASN A 259 -14.67 22.17 8.93
CA ASN A 259 -15.54 21.11 9.45
C ASN A 259 -14.78 19.98 10.15
N MET A 260 -13.96 20.37 11.14
CA MET A 260 -13.03 19.47 11.82
C MET A 260 -13.70 18.61 12.90
N THR A 261 -14.82 19.07 13.45
CA THR A 261 -15.52 18.41 14.55
C THR A 261 -16.80 17.76 14.06
N CYS A 262 -17.20 16.72 14.78
CA CYS A 262 -18.57 16.35 15.02
C CYS A 262 -18.80 16.42 16.54
#